data_AF-A0A4Q3TH69-F1
#
_entry.id   AF-A0A4Q3TH69-F1
#
_cell.length_a   1.000
_cell.length_b   1.000
_cell.length_c   1.000
_cell.angle_alpha   90.00
_cell.angle_beta   90.00
_cell.angle_gamma   90.00
#
_symmetry.space_group_name_H-M   'P 1'
#
loop_
_entity.id
_entity.type
_entity.pdbx_description
1 polymer ?
#
loop_
_entity_poly.entity_id
_entity_poly.type
_entity_poly.pdbx_seq_one_letter_code
_entity_poly.pdbx_strand_id
1 'polypeptide(L)'
;TPDASNIETIGRVLYTDYIYFFQAAGIVLLIAMIGAIVLTLRHKPGVRRQKIHDQVTRNAKTAIEIKGAKTGAGVTSEDLI
;
A
#
# COMPACT_ATOMS: atom_id res chain seq x y z
N THR A 1 -2.36 -13.77 -48.25
CA THR A 1 -1.87 -13.36 -49.58
C THR A 1 -0.36 -13.30 -49.53
N PRO A 2 0.36 -13.55 -50.62
CA PRO A 2 1.83 -13.56 -50.64
C PRO A 2 2.48 -12.25 -50.17
N ASP A 3 1.71 -11.16 -50.12
CA ASP A 3 2.16 -9.80 -49.77
C ASP A 3 1.74 -9.33 -48.36
N ALA A 4 1.37 -10.24 -47.46
CA ALA A 4 1.03 -9.86 -46.09
C ALA A 4 2.27 -9.38 -45.33
N SER A 5 2.17 -8.25 -44.63
CA SER A 5 3.31 -7.70 -43.89
C SER A 5 3.73 -8.63 -42.74
N ASN A 6 5.00 -8.57 -42.33
CA ASN A 6 5.49 -9.38 -41.19
C ASN A 6 4.66 -9.12 -39.92
N ILE A 7 4.27 -7.87 -39.67
CA ILE A 7 3.43 -7.48 -38.52
C ILE A 7 2.05 -8.13 -38.62
N GLU A 8 1.44 -8.12 -39.80
CA GLU A 8 0.14 -8.75 -40.04
C GLU A 8 0.20 -10.27 -39.81
N THR A 9 1.23 -10.92 -40.33
CA THR A 9 1.40 -12.38 -40.20
C THR A 9 1.61 -12.79 -38.76
N ILE A 10 2.46 -12.07 -38.01
CA ILE A 10 2.68 -12.31 -36.58
C ILE A 10 1.40 -12.03 -35.78
N GLY A 11 0.72 -10.92 -36.07
CA GLY A 11 -0.55 -10.58 -35.43
C GLY A 11 -1.60 -11.68 -35.61
N ARG A 12 -1.72 -12.23 -36.82
CA ARG A 12 -2.65 -13.33 -37.08
C ARG A 12 -2.38 -14.50 -36.15
N VAL A 13 -1.15 -15.02 -36.13
CA VAL A 13 -0.77 -16.17 -35.29
C VAL A 13 -0.98 -15.86 -33.79
N LEU A 14 -0.62 -14.66 -33.35
CA LEU A 14 -0.75 -14.26 -31.94
C LEU A 14 -2.21 -14.18 -31.47
N TYR A 15 -3.10 -13.63 -32.28
CA TYR A 15 -4.50 -13.41 -31.92
C TYR A 15 -5.45 -14.56 -32.28
N THR A 16 -5.06 -15.48 -33.17
CA THR A 16 -5.89 -16.65 -33.50
C THR A 16 -5.39 -17.94 -32.87
N ASP A 17 -4.11 -18.27 -33.01
CA ASP A 17 -3.58 -19.56 -32.56
C ASP A 17 -3.08 -19.52 -31.11
N TYR A 18 -2.49 -18.39 -30.67
CA TYR A 18 -1.81 -18.27 -29.37
C TYR A 18 -2.46 -17.28 -28.40
N ILE A 19 -3.76 -17.00 -28.56
CA ILE A 19 -4.48 -15.99 -27.77
C ILE A 19 -4.38 -16.22 -26.25
N TYR A 20 -4.38 -17.46 -25.78
CA TYR A 20 -4.27 -17.78 -24.35
C TYR A 20 -2.89 -17.42 -23.77
N PHE A 21 -1.81 -17.65 -24.53
CA PHE A 21 -0.46 -17.27 -24.10
C PHE A 21 -0.29 -15.75 -24.10
N PHE A 22 -0.86 -15.07 -25.10
CA PHE A 22 -0.89 -13.61 -25.14
C PHE A 22 -1.63 -13.03 -23.92
N GLN A 23 -2.79 -13.59 -23.57
CA GLN A 23 -3.55 -13.19 -22.39
C GLN A 23 -2.78 -13.46 -21.09
N ALA A 24 -2.12 -14.62 -20.98
CA ALA A 24 -1.30 -14.96 -19.82
C ALA A 24 -0.12 -13.98 -19.66
N ALA A 25 0.53 -13.58 -20.76
CA ALA A 25 1.55 -12.54 -20.73
C ALA A 25 1.00 -11.20 -20.23
N GLY A 26 -0.23 -10.83 -20.60
CA GLY A 26 -0.91 -9.66 -20.06
C GLY A 26 -1.13 -9.72 -18.54
N ILE A 27 -1.51 -10.88 -18.01
CA ILE A 27 -1.64 -11.11 -16.56
C ILE A 27 -0.28 -10.98 -15.87
N VAL A 28 0.78 -11.54 -16.46
CA VAL A 28 2.15 -11.43 -15.92
C VAL A 28 2.58 -9.95 -15.84
N LEU A 29 2.32 -9.17 -16.90
CA LEU A 29 2.65 -7.74 -16.92
C LEU A 29 1.85 -6.96 -15.85
N LEU A 30 0.58 -7.30 -15.65
CA LEU A 30 -0.25 -6.69 -14.61
C LEU A 30 0.32 -6.97 -13.21
N ILE A 31 0.64 -8.25 -12.94
CA ILE A 31 1.23 -8.66 -11.65
C ILE A 31 2.59 -7.98 -11.45
N ALA A 32 3.41 -7.85 -12.49
CA ALA A 32 4.71 -7.19 -12.41
C ALA A 32 4.58 -5.71 -11.98
N MET A 33 3.61 -4.97 -12.54
CA MET A 33 3.36 -3.58 -12.10
C MET A 33 2.94 -3.50 -10.63
N ILE A 34 2.02 -4.38 -10.20
CA ILE A 34 1.59 -4.44 -8.79
C ILE A 34 2.79 -4.77 -7.89
N GLY A 35 3.61 -5.75 -8.27
CA GLY A 35 4.80 -6.16 -7.54
C GLY A 35 5.81 -5.03 -7.36
N ALA A 36 6.10 -4.28 -8.42
CA ALA A 36 7.02 -3.14 -8.37
C ALA A 36 6.55 -2.03 -7.40
N ILE A 37 5.25 -1.70 -7.44
CA ILE A 37 4.67 -0.70 -6.54
C ILE A 37 4.72 -1.17 -5.08
N VAL A 38 4.30 -2.41 -4.80
CA VAL A 38 4.26 -2.93 -3.43
C VAL A 38 5.67 -3.08 -2.83
N LEU A 39 6.65 -3.47 -3.65
CA LEU A 39 8.04 -3.62 -3.18
C LEU A 39 8.68 -2.27 -2.80
N THR A 40 8.32 -1.20 -3.50
CA THR A 40 8.85 0.15 -3.24
C THR A 40 8.04 0.93 -2.21
N LEU A 41 6.83 0.46 -1.87
CA LEU A 41 5.95 1.11 -0.89
C LEU A 41 6.52 0.99 0.53
N ARG A 42 7.25 2.01 0.97
CA ARG A 42 7.80 2.07 2.33
C ARG A 42 6.77 2.56 3.34
N HIS A 43 6.50 1.74 4.35
CA HIS A 43 5.75 2.15 5.53
C HIS A 43 6.66 2.95 6.46
N LYS A 44 6.22 4.16 6.88
CA LYS A 44 6.96 4.98 7.84
C LYS A 44 6.69 4.49 9.27
N PRO A 45 7.67 3.89 9.97
CA PRO A 45 7.51 3.54 11.37
C PRO A 45 7.35 4.80 12.23
N GLY A 46 6.52 4.73 13.27
CA GLY A 46 6.28 5.85 14.19
C GLY A 46 5.11 6.78 13.84
N VAL A 47 4.41 6.56 12.73
CA VAL A 47 3.17 7.31 12.43
C VAL A 47 2.03 6.74 13.24
N ARG A 48 1.47 7.54 14.16
CA ARG A 48 0.23 7.21 14.88
C ARG A 48 -0.93 7.22 13.90
N ARG A 49 -1.42 6.04 13.51
CA ARG A 49 -2.63 5.90 12.70
C ARG A 49 -3.86 6.02 13.58
N GLN A 50 -4.83 6.80 13.12
CA GLN A 50 -6.14 6.88 13.76
C GLN A 50 -6.98 5.66 13.37
N LYS A 51 -7.73 5.12 14.32
CA LYS A 51 -8.83 4.21 14.04
C LYS A 51 -10.12 5.03 14.04
N ILE A 52 -10.59 5.39 12.85
CA ILE A 52 -11.71 6.33 12.66
C ILE A 52 -12.96 5.82 13.37
N HIS A 53 -13.26 4.53 13.22
CA HIS A 53 -14.39 3.89 13.89
C HIS A 53 -14.38 4.12 15.42
N ASP A 54 -13.23 3.88 16.05
CA ASP A 54 -13.07 4.02 17.51
C ASP A 54 -13.15 5.49 17.96
N GLN A 55 -12.77 6.43 17.08
CA GLN A 55 -12.87 7.86 17.37
C GLN A 55 -14.29 8.41 17.23
N VAL A 56 -15.02 7.98 16.21
CA VAL A 56 -16.39 8.46 15.94
C VAL A 56 -17.37 7.88 16.94
N THR A 57 -17.22 6.60 17.30
CA THR A 57 -18.10 5.90 18.24
C THR A 57 -17.77 6.21 19.72
N ARG A 58 -16.82 7.11 19.98
CA ARG A 58 -16.39 7.45 21.34
C ARG A 58 -17.54 8.06 22.14
N ASN A 59 -17.85 7.47 23.29
CA ASN A 59 -18.87 7.98 24.21
C ASN A 59 -18.25 8.82 25.35
N ALA A 60 -19.07 9.60 26.06
CA ALA A 60 -18.63 10.47 27.16
C ALA A 60 -17.89 9.72 28.29
N LYS A 61 -18.25 8.44 28.53
CA LYS A 61 -17.60 7.60 29.56
C LYS A 61 -16.17 7.19 29.18
N THR A 62 -15.91 7.03 27.89
CA THR A 62 -14.60 6.64 27.33
C THR A 62 -13.78 7.83 26.81
N ALA A 63 -14.31 9.04 26.95
CA ALA A 63 -13.73 10.24 26.34
C ALA A 63 -12.43 10.71 27.02
N ILE A 64 -12.28 10.41 28.31
CA ILE A 64 -11.23 10.92 29.17
C ILE A 64 -10.73 9.81 30.09
N GLU A 65 -9.42 9.63 30.14
CA GLU A 65 -8.74 8.76 31.09
C GLU A 65 -7.84 9.64 31.95
N ILE A 66 -8.14 9.76 33.25
CA ILE A 66 -7.30 10.50 34.19
C ILE A 66 -6.12 9.62 34.54
N LYS A 67 -4.98 9.81 33.86
CA LYS A 67 -3.72 9.18 34.24
C LYS A 67 -3.01 10.04 35.29
N GLY A 68 -2.73 9.44 36.45
CA GLY A 68 -1.88 10.07 37.46
C GLY A 68 -0.44 10.18 36.93
N ALA A 69 0.01 11.40 36.65
CA ALA A 69 1.42 11.66 36.39
C ALA A 69 2.20 11.59 37.72
N LYS A 70 3.37 10.96 37.73
CA LYS A 70 4.28 11.05 38.89
C LYS A 70 4.78 12.50 39.00
N THR A 71 4.41 13.18 40.08
CA THR A 71 4.90 14.53 40.40
C THR A 71 6.42 14.51 40.52
N GLY A 72 7.13 15.41 39.82
CA GLY A 72 8.60 15.50 39.86
C GLY A 72 9.36 14.74 38.76
N ALA A 73 8.69 14.03 37.83
CA ALA A 73 9.35 13.26 36.77
C ALA A 73 9.88 14.10 35.58
N GLY A 74 9.88 15.43 35.68
CA GLY A 74 10.26 16.34 34.59
C GLY A 74 11.23 17.45 34.97
N VAL A 75 11.67 17.54 36.23
CA VAL A 75 12.64 18.55 36.69
C VAL A 75 13.54 17.90 37.74
N THR A 76 14.84 17.91 37.48
CA THR A 76 15.87 17.48 38.44
C THR A 76 16.12 18.59 39.46
N SER A 77 16.45 18.24 40.70
CA SER A 77 16.74 19.24 41.75
C SER A 77 17.88 20.20 41.36
N GLU A 78 18.80 19.76 40.49
CA GLU A 78 19.84 20.59 39.86
C GLU A 78 19.33 21.71 38.93
N ASP A 79 18.13 21.61 38.34
CA ASP A 79 17.59 22.64 37.43
C ASP A 79 16.88 23.79 38.19
N LEU A 80 16.79 23.68 39.52
CA LEU A 80 16.07 24.59 40.43
C LEU A 80 17.01 25.43 41.31
N ILE A 81 18.34 25.31 41.15
CA ILE A 81 19.37 26.10 41.84
C ILE A 81 20.07 27.00 40.81
#